data_AF-A0A497GXC6-F1
#
_entry.id   AF-A0A497GXC6-F1
#
_cell.length_a   1.000
_cell.length_b   1.000
_cell.length_c   1.000
_cell.angle_alpha   90.00
_cell.angle_beta   90.00
_cell.angle_gamma   90.00
#
_symmetry.space_group_name_H-M   'P 1'
#
loop_
_entity.id
_entity.type
_entity.pdbx_description
1 polymer ?
#
loop_
_entity_poly.entity_id
_entity_poly.type
_entity_poly.pdbx_seq_one_letter_code
_entity_poly.pdbx_strand_id
1 'polypeptide(L)'
;MAEHEGLPNQNQGGEGQGGQNLEQLQSQLQELQNTVKSLHEAKSQLEAKLEEYESELLSDEYLEWKERGKGEPSGKEEEEEIDLDTASAKDIIKYVEKKYKGDLESAIEEISGKLDETEERVGLALARIDIELTALKHPDFWEYKDRMQKLAEENPTWSAEKCYKQAKLGAKMEEEERKKEEEKKAEEE
;
A
#
# COMPACT_ATOMS: atom_id res chain seq x y z
N MET A 1 -4.42 -39.31 -45.69
CA MET A 1 -5.03 -39.84 -44.47
C MET A 1 -4.26 -39.23 -43.32
N ALA A 2 -4.79 -38.16 -42.73
CA ALA A 2 -4.20 -37.48 -41.60
C ALA A 2 -5.04 -37.86 -40.37
N GLU A 3 -4.44 -38.59 -39.45
CA GLU A 3 -5.05 -38.92 -38.17
C GLU A 3 -4.88 -37.73 -37.23
N HIS A 4 -6.01 -37.30 -36.67
CA HIS A 4 -6.15 -36.17 -35.78
C HIS A 4 -5.50 -36.48 -34.42
N GLU A 5 -4.45 -35.75 -34.05
CA GLU A 5 -4.01 -35.67 -32.66
C GLU A 5 -5.07 -34.91 -31.86
N GLY A 6 -5.71 -35.62 -30.92
CA GLY A 6 -6.64 -35.04 -29.96
C GLY A 6 -5.88 -34.30 -28.87
N LEU A 7 -6.15 -33.00 -28.74
CA LEU A 7 -5.72 -32.20 -27.59
C LEU A 7 -6.55 -32.62 -26.35
N PRO A 8 -5.92 -32.84 -25.19
CA PRO A 8 -6.66 -33.08 -23.95
C PRO A 8 -7.27 -31.78 -23.42
N ASN A 9 -8.61 -31.77 -23.39
CA ASN A 9 -9.43 -30.81 -22.67
C ASN A 9 -9.19 -30.97 -21.15
N GLN A 10 -8.32 -30.15 -20.57
CA GLN A 10 -8.24 -29.98 -19.11
C GLN A 10 -9.27 -28.95 -18.66
N ASN A 11 -10.50 -29.41 -18.50
CA ASN A 11 -11.49 -28.73 -17.67
C ASN A 11 -11.74 -29.63 -16.45
N GLN A 12 -10.89 -29.53 -15.42
CA GLN A 12 -11.12 -30.15 -14.13
C GLN A 12 -11.48 -29.09 -13.08
N GLY A 13 -12.79 -28.96 -12.86
CA GLY A 13 -13.42 -29.00 -11.53
C GLY A 13 -12.80 -28.15 -10.41
N GLY A 14 -13.12 -26.86 -10.40
CA GLY A 14 -12.73 -25.88 -9.38
C GLY A 14 -13.55 -25.87 -8.09
N GLU A 15 -13.88 -27.01 -7.48
CA GLU A 15 -14.64 -27.03 -6.21
C GLU A 15 -13.77 -27.17 -4.95
N GLY A 16 -12.45 -27.39 -5.09
CA GLY A 16 -11.52 -27.51 -3.96
C GLY A 16 -10.46 -26.40 -3.83
N GLN A 17 -10.22 -25.63 -4.90
CA GLN A 17 -9.11 -24.65 -4.93
C GLN A 17 -9.51 -23.25 -4.46
N GLY A 18 -10.76 -22.82 -4.68
CA GLY A 18 -11.22 -21.48 -4.28
C GLY A 18 -11.26 -21.28 -2.75
N GLY A 19 -11.68 -22.31 -2.00
CA GLY A 19 -11.72 -22.26 -0.54
C GLY A 19 -10.33 -22.25 0.10
N GLN A 20 -9.40 -23.06 -0.41
CA GLN A 20 -8.01 -23.10 0.08
C GLN A 20 -7.26 -21.79 -0.22
N ASN A 21 -7.55 -21.16 -1.36
CA ASN A 21 -6.97 -19.86 -1.72
C ASN A 21 -7.53 -18.73 -0.84
N LEU A 22 -8.82 -18.76 -0.52
CA LEU A 22 -9.45 -17.78 0.37
C LEU A 22 -8.89 -17.83 1.80
N GLU A 23 -8.70 -19.02 2.37
CA GLU A 23 -8.09 -19.19 3.70
C GLU A 23 -6.64 -18.67 3.73
N GLN A 24 -5.86 -18.92 2.67
CA GLN A 24 -4.49 -18.40 2.54
C GLN A 24 -4.48 -16.86 2.45
N LEU A 25 -5.37 -16.27 1.64
CA LEU A 25 -5.52 -14.81 1.52
C LEU A 25 -5.93 -14.17 2.85
N GLN A 26 -6.84 -14.80 3.60
CA GLN A 26 -7.25 -14.31 4.92
C GLN A 26 -6.11 -14.36 5.94
N SER A 27 -5.31 -15.43 5.95
CA SER A 27 -4.11 -15.52 6.81
C SER A 27 -3.10 -14.43 6.48
N GLN A 28 -2.81 -14.21 5.19
CA GLN A 28 -1.89 -13.15 4.75
C GLN A 28 -2.41 -11.75 5.11
N LEU A 29 -3.72 -11.52 4.98
CA LEU A 29 -4.34 -10.26 5.40
C LEU A 29 -4.16 -10.03 6.90
N GLN A 30 -4.39 -11.06 7.72
CA GLN A 30 -4.23 -10.96 9.17
C GLN A 30 -2.78 -10.68 9.57
N GLU A 31 -1.80 -11.30 8.90
CA GLU A 31 -0.38 -11.01 9.09
C GLU A 31 -0.06 -9.56 8.73
N LEU A 32 -0.49 -9.08 7.55
CA LEU A 32 -0.27 -7.70 7.12
C LEU A 32 -0.92 -6.69 8.09
N GLN A 33 -2.13 -6.96 8.58
CA GLN A 33 -2.79 -6.10 9.58
C GLN A 33 -2.02 -6.05 10.91
N ASN A 34 -1.41 -7.16 11.32
CA ASN A 34 -0.56 -7.17 12.50
C ASN A 34 0.74 -6.38 12.27
N THR A 35 1.31 -6.47 11.07
CA THR A 35 2.48 -5.66 10.68
C THR A 35 2.16 -4.17 10.71
N VAL A 36 1.02 -3.72 10.16
CA VAL A 36 0.59 -2.31 10.22
C VAL A 36 0.50 -1.82 11.66
N LYS A 37 -0.14 -2.59 12.55
CA LYS A 37 -0.24 -2.24 13.97
C LYS A 37 1.13 -2.10 14.63
N SER A 38 2.04 -3.05 14.37
CA SER A 38 3.39 -3.02 14.92
C SER A 38 4.20 -1.83 14.40
N LEU A 39 4.08 -1.49 13.12
CA LEU A 39 4.76 -0.34 12.52
C LEU A 39 4.21 0.98 13.09
N HIS A 40 2.89 1.07 13.30
CA HIS A 40 2.28 2.24 13.90
C HIS A 40 2.74 2.45 15.35
N GLU A 41 2.83 1.37 16.13
CA GLU A 41 3.35 1.42 17.50
C GLU A 41 4.84 1.82 17.52
N ALA A 42 5.65 1.26 16.63
CA ALA A 42 7.07 1.64 16.50
C ALA A 42 7.25 3.11 16.10
N LYS A 43 6.44 3.60 15.15
CA LYS A 43 6.44 5.02 14.75
C LYS A 43 6.09 5.91 15.93
N SER A 44 5.00 5.62 16.65
CA SER A 44 4.58 6.40 17.81
C SER A 44 5.64 6.44 18.91
N GLN A 45 6.33 5.33 19.17
CA GLN A 45 7.44 5.31 20.14
C GLN A 45 8.64 6.16 19.70
N LEU A 46 8.96 6.19 18.40
CA LEU A 46 10.05 7.02 17.87
C LEU A 46 9.69 8.50 17.86
N GLU A 47 8.45 8.85 17.50
CA GLU A 47 7.94 10.22 17.59
C GLU A 47 7.97 10.72 19.03
N ALA A 48 7.55 9.91 20.01
CA ALA A 48 7.61 10.26 21.42
C ALA A 48 9.06 10.48 21.90
N LYS A 49 10.01 9.65 21.45
CA LYS A 49 11.44 9.85 21.75
C LYS A 49 11.97 11.12 21.11
N LEU A 50 11.58 11.41 19.87
CA LEU A 50 11.99 12.64 19.20
C LEU A 50 11.47 13.88 19.96
N GLU A 51 10.21 13.85 20.42
CA GLU A 51 9.63 14.91 21.24
C GLU A 51 10.33 15.07 22.60
N GLU A 52 10.69 13.96 23.26
CA GLU A 52 11.49 13.97 24.50
C GLU A 52 12.87 14.62 24.26
N TYR A 53 13.57 14.21 23.20
CA TYR A 53 14.84 14.82 22.81
C TYR A 53 14.71 16.32 22.49
N GLU A 54 13.66 16.72 21.77
CA GLU A 54 13.40 18.14 21.49
C GLU A 54 13.08 18.93 22.76
N SER A 55 12.34 18.34 23.70
CA SER A 55 12.06 18.96 25.00
C SER A 55 13.33 19.13 25.84
N GLU A 56 14.22 18.14 25.85
CA GLU A 56 15.52 18.24 26.53
C GLU A 56 16.41 19.32 25.89
N LEU A 57 16.43 19.40 24.55
CA LEU A 57 17.18 20.42 23.80
C LEU A 57 16.61 21.84 23.94
N LEU A 58 15.35 21.96 24.33
CA LEU A 58 14.69 23.24 24.61
C LEU A 58 14.61 23.54 26.11
N SER A 59 15.23 22.73 26.97
CA SER A 59 15.24 22.97 28.41
C SER A 59 16.02 24.24 28.77
N ASP A 60 15.51 25.01 29.73
CA ASP A 60 16.13 26.27 30.18
C ASP A 60 17.59 26.05 30.63
N GLU A 61 17.89 24.93 31.27
CA GLU A 61 19.24 24.56 31.71
C GLU A 61 20.20 24.37 30.53
N TYR A 62 19.75 23.68 29.48
CA TYR A 62 20.54 23.48 28.26
C TYR A 62 20.69 24.78 27.46
N LEU A 63 19.63 25.58 27.34
CA LEU A 63 19.65 26.87 26.66
C LEU A 63 20.57 27.86 27.38
N GLU A 64 20.51 27.95 28.71
CA GLU A 64 21.41 28.78 29.51
C GLU A 64 22.87 28.35 29.35
N TRP A 65 23.15 27.05 29.36
CA TRP A 65 24.50 26.51 29.12
C TRP A 65 25.00 26.90 27.71
N LYS A 66 24.14 26.76 26.69
CA LYS A 66 24.43 27.13 25.30
C LYS A 66 24.76 28.61 25.18
N GLU A 67 23.99 29.47 25.85
CA GLU A 67 24.17 30.93 25.87
C GLU A 67 25.43 31.38 26.63
N ARG A 68 25.73 30.77 27.78
CA ARG A 68 26.95 31.09 28.57
C ARG A 68 28.25 30.81 27.80
N GLY A 69 28.24 29.88 26.86
CA GLY A 69 29.42 29.54 26.07
C GLY A 69 29.59 30.32 24.75
N LYS A 70 28.99 31.51 24.54
CA LYS A 70 29.20 32.34 23.34
C LYS A 70 30.63 32.91 23.29
N GLY A 71 31.62 32.04 22.99
CA GLY A 71 32.89 32.40 22.37
C GLY A 71 32.82 32.15 20.86
N GLU A 72 33.56 32.91 20.06
CA GLU A 72 33.45 32.99 18.59
C GLU A 72 33.42 31.63 17.86
N PRO A 73 32.61 31.51 16.79
CA PRO A 73 32.54 30.30 15.98
C PRO A 73 33.80 30.17 15.10
N SER A 74 34.63 29.16 15.40
CA SER A 74 35.66 28.71 14.47
C SER A 74 35.06 27.71 13.48
N GLY A 75 34.90 28.15 12.23
CA GLY A 75 35.16 27.30 11.06
C GLY A 75 34.03 26.39 10.56
N LYS A 76 33.53 26.78 9.38
CA LYS A 76 33.00 25.97 8.26
C LYS A 76 32.07 24.78 8.54
N GLU A 77 30.84 24.94 8.08
CA GLU A 77 29.88 23.88 7.78
C GLU A 77 30.39 23.02 6.59
N GLU A 78 31.11 21.94 6.88
CA GLU A 78 31.22 20.79 5.98
C GLU A 78 30.87 19.52 6.79
N GLU A 79 30.30 18.52 6.12
CA GLU A 79 29.98 17.21 6.68
C GLU A 79 31.27 16.45 7.06
N GLU A 80 31.99 16.89 8.08
CA GLU A 80 33.20 16.22 8.54
C GLU A 80 32.92 15.38 9.79
N GLU A 81 33.42 14.15 9.79
CA GLU A 81 33.65 13.36 11.00
C GLU A 81 34.37 14.25 12.01
N ILE A 82 33.67 14.64 13.09
CA ILE A 82 34.30 15.40 14.16
C ILE A 82 35.36 14.51 14.81
N ASP A 83 36.60 15.01 14.83
CA ASP A 83 37.67 14.44 15.66
C ASP A 83 37.32 14.65 17.14
N LEU A 84 36.75 13.62 17.75
CA LEU A 84 36.29 13.65 19.14
C LEU A 84 37.44 13.92 20.14
N ASP A 85 38.70 13.72 19.75
CA ASP A 85 39.86 13.93 20.61
C ASP A 85 40.29 15.41 20.66
N THR A 86 39.93 16.21 19.66
CA THR A 86 40.31 17.64 19.57
C THR A 86 39.13 18.60 19.54
N ALA A 87 37.93 18.10 19.27
CA ALA A 87 36.73 18.91 19.18
C ALA A 87 36.32 19.52 20.52
N SER A 88 35.78 20.73 20.47
CA SER A 88 35.21 21.34 21.65
C SER A 88 33.97 20.54 22.09
N ALA A 89 33.69 20.49 23.39
CA ALA A 89 32.49 19.84 23.91
C ALA A 89 31.20 20.37 23.23
N LYS A 90 31.20 21.63 22.78
CA LYS A 90 30.09 22.22 22.02
C LYS A 90 29.93 21.63 20.61
N ASP A 91 31.03 21.39 19.92
CA ASP A 91 30.98 20.84 18.56
C ASP A 91 30.60 19.36 18.60
N ILE A 92 31.12 18.62 19.59
CA ILE A 92 30.69 17.24 19.87
C ILE A 92 29.19 17.18 20.16
N ILE A 93 28.67 18.06 21.02
CA ILE A 93 27.24 18.10 21.35
C ILE A 93 26.39 18.46 20.12
N LYS A 94 26.76 19.48 19.33
CA LYS A 94 26.05 19.82 18.08
C LYS A 94 26.04 18.68 17.07
N TYR A 95 27.15 17.95 16.94
CA TYR A 95 27.25 16.80 16.06
C TYR A 95 26.40 15.63 16.54
N VAL A 96 26.43 15.33 17.85
CA VAL A 96 25.57 14.35 18.49
C VAL A 96 24.10 14.73 18.26
N GLU A 97 23.69 15.96 18.54
CA GLU A 97 22.33 16.45 18.31
C GLU A 97 21.87 16.27 16.86
N LYS A 98 22.68 16.74 15.91
CA LYS A 98 22.37 16.64 14.48
C LYS A 98 22.29 15.18 14.03
N LYS A 99 23.19 14.33 14.52
CA LYS A 99 23.25 12.91 14.16
C LYS A 99 22.09 12.13 14.76
N TYR A 100 21.83 12.23 16.06
CA TYR A 100 20.74 11.51 16.72
C TYR A 100 19.35 11.98 16.26
N LYS A 101 19.17 13.30 16.05
CA LYS A 101 17.93 13.82 15.47
C LYS A 101 17.76 13.36 14.02
N GLY A 102 18.81 13.46 13.21
CA GLY A 102 18.78 13.00 11.81
C GLY A 102 18.53 11.50 11.68
N ASP A 103 19.11 10.68 12.56
CA ASP A 103 18.91 9.23 12.61
C ASP A 103 17.45 8.89 13.02
N LEU A 104 16.87 9.60 13.98
CA LEU A 104 15.47 9.43 14.39
C LEU A 104 14.49 9.86 13.29
N GLU A 105 14.70 11.02 12.67
CA GLU A 105 13.88 11.52 11.56
C GLU A 105 13.94 10.55 10.37
N SER A 106 15.14 10.07 10.02
CA SER A 106 15.33 9.08 8.94
C SER A 106 14.62 7.75 9.25
N ALA A 107 14.68 7.29 10.50
CA ALA A 107 13.98 6.07 10.91
C ALA A 107 12.44 6.22 10.86
N ILE A 108 11.92 7.39 11.24
CA ILE A 108 10.48 7.70 11.13
C ILE A 108 10.06 7.75 9.66
N GLU A 109 10.88 8.33 8.78
CA GLU A 109 10.61 8.37 7.34
C GLU A 109 10.61 6.96 6.73
N GLU A 110 11.61 6.13 7.06
CA GLU A 110 11.68 4.74 6.60
C GLU A 110 10.47 3.90 7.07
N ILE A 111 10.07 4.05 8.34
CA ILE A 111 8.89 3.35 8.87
C ILE A 111 7.61 3.87 8.22
N SER A 112 7.50 5.16 7.95
CA SER A 112 6.34 5.75 7.26
C SER A 112 6.24 5.21 5.83
N GLY A 113 7.35 5.14 5.09
CA GLY A 113 7.36 4.52 3.76
C GLY A 113 6.95 3.05 3.79
N LYS A 114 7.46 2.26 4.76
CA LYS A 114 7.04 0.87 4.95
C LYS A 114 5.56 0.73 5.34
N LEU A 115 5.04 1.68 6.11
CA LEU A 115 3.64 1.71 6.51
C LEU A 115 2.75 1.92 5.27
N ASP A 116 3.05 2.93 4.46
CA ASP A 116 2.31 3.24 3.23
C ASP A 116 2.31 2.03 2.27
N GLU A 117 3.47 1.39 2.05
CA GLU A 117 3.56 0.17 1.24
C GLU A 117 2.73 -0.99 1.82
N THR A 118 2.71 -1.13 3.14
CA THR A 118 1.98 -2.23 3.80
C THR A 118 0.47 -1.98 3.75
N GLU A 119 0.04 -0.73 3.92
CA GLU A 119 -1.36 -0.33 3.77
C GLU A 119 -1.87 -0.52 2.34
N GLU A 120 -1.05 -0.21 1.33
CA GLU A 120 -1.37 -0.52 -0.06
C GLU A 120 -1.55 -2.03 -0.27
N ARG A 121 -0.65 -2.86 0.27
CA ARG A 121 -0.76 -4.33 0.21
C ARG A 121 -2.03 -4.84 0.90
N VAL A 122 -2.42 -4.26 2.03
CA VAL A 122 -3.69 -4.58 2.71
C VAL A 122 -4.88 -4.25 1.81
N GLY A 123 -4.89 -3.07 1.20
CA GLY A 123 -5.93 -2.67 0.25
C GLY A 123 -6.06 -3.64 -0.93
N LEU A 124 -4.94 -4.02 -1.53
CA LEU A 124 -4.91 -5.02 -2.62
C LEU A 124 -5.38 -6.40 -2.17
N ALA A 125 -5.01 -6.85 -0.98
CA ALA A 125 -5.45 -8.13 -0.43
C ALA A 125 -6.97 -8.16 -0.20
N LEU A 126 -7.53 -7.08 0.36
CA LEU A 126 -8.98 -6.93 0.53
C LEU A 126 -9.73 -6.94 -0.81
N ALA A 127 -9.21 -6.23 -1.81
CA ALA A 127 -9.78 -6.22 -3.15
C ALA A 127 -9.77 -7.62 -3.79
N ARG A 128 -8.68 -8.39 -3.62
CA ARG A 128 -8.61 -9.78 -4.10
C ARG A 128 -9.64 -10.68 -3.41
N ILE A 129 -9.79 -10.57 -2.09
CA ILE A 129 -10.79 -11.34 -1.36
C ILE A 129 -12.20 -11.02 -1.86
N ASP A 130 -12.52 -9.74 -2.07
CA ASP A 130 -13.83 -9.32 -2.60
C ASP A 130 -14.09 -9.88 -4.01
N ILE A 131 -13.08 -9.87 -4.88
CA ILE A 131 -13.14 -10.47 -6.22
C ILE A 131 -13.39 -11.99 -6.14
N GLU A 132 -12.61 -12.72 -5.35
CA GLU A 132 -12.75 -14.18 -5.21
C GLU A 132 -14.11 -14.56 -4.63
N LEU A 133 -14.57 -13.87 -3.59
CA LEU A 133 -15.90 -14.10 -3.01
C LEU A 133 -17.02 -13.81 -4.01
N THR A 134 -16.87 -12.79 -4.85
CA THR A 134 -17.84 -12.46 -5.88
C THR A 134 -17.83 -13.48 -7.00
N ALA A 135 -16.65 -13.92 -7.46
CA ALA A 135 -16.50 -14.95 -8.48
C ALA A 135 -17.08 -16.30 -8.03
N LEU A 136 -16.91 -16.65 -6.75
CA LEU A 136 -17.53 -17.85 -6.16
C LEU A 136 -19.07 -17.80 -6.19
N LYS A 137 -19.66 -16.61 -6.02
CA LYS A 137 -21.13 -16.43 -6.09
C LYS A 137 -21.67 -16.41 -7.52
N HIS A 138 -20.84 -16.06 -8.49
CA HIS A 138 -21.25 -15.77 -9.86
C HIS A 138 -20.38 -16.55 -10.86
N PRO A 139 -20.85 -17.72 -11.36
CA PRO A 139 -20.06 -18.56 -12.26
C PRO A 139 -19.64 -17.88 -13.57
N ASP A 140 -20.42 -16.90 -14.03
CA ASP A 140 -20.17 -16.09 -15.22
C ASP A 140 -19.34 -14.82 -14.93
N PHE A 141 -18.84 -14.64 -13.71
CA PHE A 141 -18.13 -13.44 -13.27
C PHE A 141 -16.99 -13.05 -14.23
N TRP A 142 -16.18 -14.03 -14.62
CA TRP A 142 -15.01 -13.80 -15.46
C TRP A 142 -15.34 -13.42 -16.91
N GLU A 143 -16.57 -13.62 -17.38
CA GLU A 143 -17.01 -13.19 -18.71
C GLU A 143 -17.05 -11.66 -18.83
N TYR A 144 -17.18 -10.96 -17.69
CA TYR A 144 -17.31 -9.50 -17.65
C TYR A 144 -16.03 -8.79 -17.19
N LYS A 145 -14.89 -9.49 -17.09
CA LYS A 145 -13.65 -8.98 -16.48
C LYS A 145 -13.25 -7.59 -17.00
N ASP A 146 -13.15 -7.41 -18.31
CA ASP A 146 -12.68 -6.15 -18.90
C ASP A 146 -13.64 -4.98 -18.64
N ARG A 147 -14.95 -5.25 -18.60
CA ARG A 147 -15.97 -4.25 -18.25
C ARG A 147 -15.92 -3.89 -16.77
N MET A 148 -15.77 -4.90 -15.91
CA MET A 148 -15.62 -4.69 -14.47
C MET A 148 -14.36 -3.89 -14.14
N GLN A 149 -13.25 -4.14 -14.84
CA GLN A 149 -12.02 -3.37 -14.68
C GLN A 149 -12.24 -1.89 -15.02
N LYS A 150 -12.84 -1.59 -16.18
CA LYS A 150 -13.18 -0.21 -16.55
C LYS A 150 -14.08 0.47 -15.52
N LEU A 151 -15.11 -0.25 -15.06
CA LEU A 151 -16.01 0.28 -14.03
C LEU A 151 -15.31 0.54 -12.69
N ALA A 152 -14.34 -0.30 -12.31
CA ALA A 152 -13.54 -0.11 -11.10
C ALA A 152 -12.56 1.07 -11.23
N GLU A 153 -11.97 1.29 -12.41
CA GLU A 153 -11.13 2.46 -12.70
C GLU A 153 -11.94 3.76 -12.62
N GLU A 154 -13.16 3.76 -13.17
CA GLU A 154 -14.08 4.90 -13.11
C GLU A 154 -14.71 5.09 -11.71
N ASN A 155 -14.83 4.00 -10.93
CA ASN A 155 -15.48 4.00 -9.63
C ASN A 155 -14.64 3.21 -8.59
N PRO A 156 -13.53 3.79 -8.08
CA PRO A 156 -12.59 3.07 -7.21
C PRO A 156 -13.16 2.59 -5.88
N THR A 157 -14.31 3.13 -5.45
CA THR A 157 -15.00 2.77 -4.20
C THR A 157 -16.01 1.64 -4.37
N TRP A 158 -16.21 1.14 -5.59
CA TRP A 158 -17.17 0.06 -5.84
C TRP A 158 -16.57 -1.30 -5.51
N SER A 159 -17.38 -2.16 -4.90
CA SER A 159 -17.03 -3.56 -4.71
C SER A 159 -17.07 -4.33 -6.03
N ALA A 160 -16.37 -5.45 -6.09
CA ALA A 160 -16.37 -6.40 -7.20
C ALA A 160 -17.81 -6.84 -7.55
N GLU A 161 -18.66 -7.08 -6.55
CA GLU A 161 -20.07 -7.45 -6.77
C GLU A 161 -20.87 -6.33 -7.47
N LYS A 162 -20.60 -5.07 -7.12
CA LYS A 162 -21.26 -3.94 -7.76
C LYS A 162 -20.77 -3.74 -9.20
N CYS A 163 -19.46 -3.83 -9.42
CA CYS A 163 -18.87 -3.79 -10.76
C CYS A 163 -19.43 -4.90 -11.65
N TYR A 164 -19.54 -6.14 -11.14
CA TYR A 164 -20.15 -7.26 -11.84
C TYR A 164 -21.60 -6.98 -12.24
N LYS A 165 -22.45 -6.54 -11.30
CA LYS A 165 -23.86 -6.26 -11.57
C LYS A 165 -24.03 -5.22 -12.67
N GLN A 166 -23.22 -4.16 -12.65
CA GLN A 166 -23.26 -3.10 -13.65
C GLN A 166 -22.72 -3.57 -15.00
N ALA A 167 -21.61 -4.32 -15.01
CA ALA A 167 -21.05 -4.88 -16.23
C ALA A 167 -22.05 -5.82 -16.95
N LYS A 168 -22.72 -6.67 -16.17
CA LYS A 168 -23.75 -7.60 -16.67
C LYS A 168 -24.98 -6.87 -17.17
N LEU A 169 -25.41 -5.82 -16.49
CA LEU A 169 -26.53 -4.98 -16.96
C LEU A 169 -26.19 -4.29 -18.28
N GLY A 170 -25.00 -3.69 -18.39
CA GLY A 170 -24.53 -3.04 -19.61
C GLY A 170 -24.46 -4.01 -20.79
N ALA A 171 -23.92 -5.22 -20.57
CA ALA A 171 -23.85 -6.24 -21.62
C ALA A 171 -25.23 -6.67 -22.14
N LYS A 172 -26.22 -6.80 -21.25
CA LYS A 172 -27.61 -7.09 -21.66
C LYS A 172 -28.22 -5.97 -22.50
N MET A 173 -28.02 -4.72 -22.09
CA MET A 173 -28.57 -3.58 -22.84
C MET A 173 -27.95 -3.48 -24.24
N GLU A 174 -26.63 -3.67 -24.36
CA GLU A 174 -25.96 -3.68 -25.67
C GLU A 174 -26.43 -4.84 -26.56
N GLU A 175 -26.67 -6.03 -25.99
CA GLU A 175 -27.21 -7.15 -26.76
C GLU A 175 -28.63 -6.87 -27.26
N GLU A 176 -29.49 -6.28 -26.43
CA GLU A 176 -30.84 -5.87 -26.83
C GLU A 176 -30.83 -4.77 -27.90
N GLU A 177 -29.92 -3.80 -27.80
CA GLU A 177 -29.76 -2.76 -28.82
C GLU A 177 -29.28 -3.35 -30.15
N ARG A 178 -28.29 -4.25 -30.11
CA ARG A 178 -27.81 -4.93 -31.32
C ARG A 178 -28.91 -5.74 -32.00
N LYS A 179 -29.71 -6.50 -31.24
CA LYS A 179 -30.85 -7.25 -31.78
C LYS A 179 -31.88 -6.33 -32.43
N LYS A 180 -32.23 -5.22 -31.79
CA LYS A 180 -33.16 -4.23 -32.37
C LYS A 180 -32.61 -3.60 -33.65
N GLU A 181 -31.30 -3.39 -33.74
CA GLU A 181 -30.66 -2.83 -34.94
C GLU A 181 -30.63 -3.86 -36.09
N GLU A 182 -30.35 -5.13 -35.78
CA GLU A 182 -30.40 -6.25 -36.74
C GLU A 182 -31.83 -6.48 -37.25
N GLU A 183 -32.84 -6.45 -36.38
CA GLU A 183 -34.26 -6.56 -36.76
C GLU A 183 -34.69 -5.42 -37.69
N LYS A 184 -34.31 -4.17 -37.38
CA LYS A 184 -34.61 -3.02 -38.26
C LYS A 184 -33.96 -3.16 -39.63
N LYS A 185 -32.69 -3.59 -39.69
CA LYS A 185 -32.00 -3.79 -40.97
C LYS A 185 -32.65 -4.91 -41.79
N ALA A 186 -33.14 -5.97 -41.15
CA ALA A 186 -33.83 -7.06 -41.84
C ALA A 186 -35.24 -6.69 -42.32
N GLU A 187 -35.91 -5.72 -41.69
CA GLU A 187 -37.21 -5.18 -42.15
C GLU A 187 -37.08 -4.14 -43.29
N GLU A 188 -35.89 -3.55 -43.45
CA GLU A 188 -35.59 -2.57 -44.50
C GLU A 188 -35.04 -3.21 -45.81
N GLU A 189 -34.74 -4.51 -45.82
CA GLU A 189 -34.35 -5.33 -47.00
C GLU A 189 -35.55 -6.06 -47.63
#